data_AF-M1BWG9-F1
#
_entry.id   AF-M1BWG9-F1
#
_cell.length_a   1.000
_cell.length_b   1.000
_cell.length_c   1.000
_cell.angle_alpha   90.00
_cell.angle_beta   90.00
_cell.angle_gamma   90.00
#
_symmetry.space_group_name_H-M   'P 1'
#
loop_
_entity.id
_entity.type
_entity.pdbx_description
1 polymer ?
#
loop_
_entity_poly.entity_id
_entity_poly.type
_entity_poly.pdbx_seq_one_letter_code
_entity_poly.pdbx_strand_id
1 'polypeptide(L)'
;MANGINLTDGLDGLAGGTATLAFIAMSIAVLPICSELSIFGASMAGACAGFLLHNRYRASIFMGDTGALALGGALASMAACTGMFFPLFISSGVFVLEALSVILQVSFFKTTKHFLGSGHRLFRMAPLHHHLELCGVKEPVIVAGAYVFSSILALTAGYVGLTSV
;
A
#
# COMPACT_ATOMS: atom_id res chain seq x y z
N MET A 1 -4.90 4.22 6.71
CA MET A 1 -3.66 4.16 5.90
C MET A 1 -2.55 3.40 6.60
N ALA A 2 -2.08 3.84 7.78
CA ALA A 2 -1.02 3.19 8.56
C ALA A 2 -1.15 1.66 8.67
N ASN A 3 -2.30 1.15 9.13
CA ASN A 3 -2.54 -0.29 9.21
C ASN A 3 -2.53 -0.99 7.84
N GLY A 4 -2.93 -0.33 6.76
CA GLY A 4 -2.92 -0.92 5.42
C GLY A 4 -1.49 -1.17 4.92
N ILE A 5 -0.58 -0.22 5.16
CA ILE A 5 0.84 -0.42 4.85
C ILE A 5 1.44 -1.49 5.76
N ASN A 6 1.09 -1.48 7.05
CA ASN A 6 1.58 -2.50 7.98
C ASN A 6 1.13 -3.92 7.58
N LEU A 7 -0.12 -4.07 7.15
CA LEU A 7 -0.62 -5.33 6.60
C LEU A 7 0.08 -5.72 5.30
N THR A 8 0.62 -4.76 4.55
CA THR A 8 1.31 -5.02 3.27
C THR A 8 2.80 -5.33 3.46
N ASP A 9 3.36 -5.06 4.64
CA ASP A 9 4.76 -5.37 5.01
C ASP A 9 4.93 -6.85 5.41
N GLY A 10 4.41 -7.75 4.56
CA GLY A 10 4.46 -9.21 4.75
C GLY A 10 5.39 -9.93 3.78
N LEU A 11 5.85 -9.26 2.72
CA LEU A 11 6.77 -9.78 1.69
C LEU A 11 7.92 -8.80 1.43
N ASP A 12 9.08 -9.35 1.10
CA ASP A 12 10.32 -8.62 0.82
C ASP A 12 10.14 -7.65 -0.35
N GLY A 13 10.22 -6.35 -0.07
CA GLY A 13 10.10 -5.28 -1.05
C GLY A 13 8.68 -4.90 -1.41
N LEU A 14 7.65 -5.59 -0.93
CA LEU A 14 6.26 -5.27 -1.28
C LEU A 14 5.86 -3.88 -0.80
N ALA A 15 5.88 -3.65 0.53
CA ALA A 15 5.48 -2.39 1.12
C ALA A 15 6.39 -1.22 0.70
N GLY A 16 7.71 -1.41 0.70
CA GLY A 16 8.66 -0.37 0.31
C GLY A 16 8.49 0.10 -1.14
N GLY A 17 8.28 -0.83 -2.07
CA GLY A 17 8.13 -0.49 -3.49
C GLY A 17 6.78 0.13 -3.83
N THR A 18 5.68 -0.41 -3.29
CA THR A 18 4.36 0.19 -3.51
C THR A 18 4.26 1.55 -2.80
N ALA A 19 4.92 1.75 -1.66
CA ALA A 19 4.98 3.05 -1.00
C ALA A 19 5.76 4.08 -1.81
N THR A 20 6.91 3.69 -2.40
CA THR A 20 7.69 4.55 -3.29
C THR A 20 6.80 5.13 -4.40
N LEU A 21 6.04 4.26 -5.07
CA LEU A 21 5.12 4.66 -6.14
C LEU A 21 3.96 5.53 -5.64
N ALA A 22 3.40 5.21 -4.47
CA ALA A 22 2.34 6.01 -3.86
C ALA A 22 2.81 7.43 -3.49
N PHE A 23 4.02 7.57 -2.94
CA PHE A 23 4.62 8.86 -2.62
C PHE A 23 4.94 9.68 -3.86
N ILE A 24 5.43 9.06 -4.95
CA ILE A 24 5.63 9.75 -6.24
C ILE A 24 4.29 10.32 -6.73
N ALA A 25 3.24 9.50 -6.75
CA ALA A 25 1.92 9.94 -7.20
C ALA A 25 1.36 11.08 -6.36
N MET A 26 1.46 10.98 -5.02
CA MET A 26 1.02 12.03 -4.11
C MET A 26 1.86 13.30 -4.22
N SER A 27 3.17 13.18 -4.43
CA SER A 27 4.05 14.32 -4.68
C SER A 27 3.61 15.09 -5.93
N ILE A 28 3.29 14.39 -7.02
CA ILE A 28 2.78 15.00 -8.26
C ILE A 28 1.39 15.61 -8.04
N ALA A 29 0.48 14.88 -7.39
CA ALA A 29 -0.89 15.34 -7.15
C ALA A 29 -0.96 16.62 -6.31
N VAL A 30 -0.05 16.77 -5.35
CA VAL A 30 -0.02 17.91 -4.41
C VAL A 30 0.80 19.08 -4.94
N LEU A 31 1.68 18.86 -5.93
CA LEU A 31 2.56 19.88 -6.52
C LEU A 31 1.87 21.23 -6.82
N PRO A 32 0.70 21.27 -7.49
CA PRO A 32 0.00 22.54 -7.78
C PRO A 32 -0.62 23.23 -6.54
N ILE A 33 -0.78 22.52 -5.42
CA ILE A 33 -1.40 23.04 -4.19
C ILE A 33 -0.32 23.53 -3.21
N CYS A 34 0.69 22.69 -2.96
CA CYS A 34 1.76 22.97 -2.00
C CYS A 34 3.07 22.30 -2.43
N SER A 35 4.00 23.09 -2.96
CA SER A 35 5.31 22.62 -3.42
C SER A 35 6.15 22.01 -2.29
N GLU A 36 6.09 22.55 -1.08
CA GLU A 36 6.82 22.02 0.08
C GLU A 36 6.39 20.59 0.43
N LEU A 37 5.07 20.33 0.38
CA LEU A 37 4.55 19.00 0.65
C LEU A 37 4.84 18.04 -0.52
N SER A 38 4.93 18.56 -1.74
CA SER A 38 5.41 17.79 -2.89
C SER A 38 6.88 17.36 -2.73
N ILE A 39 7.75 18.26 -2.26
CA ILE A 39 9.16 17.96 -1.94
C ILE A 39 9.25 16.90 -0.83
N PHE A 40 8.42 17.01 0.21
CA PHE A 40 8.31 15.97 1.24
C PHE A 40 7.89 14.61 0.66
N GLY A 41 6.88 14.58 -0.22
CA GLY A 41 6.50 13.34 -0.90
C GLY A 41 7.64 12.73 -1.72
N ALA A 42 8.36 13.56 -2.48
CA ALA A 42 9.50 13.11 -3.30
C ALA A 42 10.66 12.59 -2.44
N SER A 43 10.96 13.22 -1.30
CA SER A 43 12.01 12.76 -0.38
C SER A 43 11.65 11.44 0.28
N MET A 44 10.37 11.25 0.68
CA MET A 44 9.86 9.99 1.19
C MET A 44 9.93 8.88 0.13
N ALA A 45 9.57 9.18 -1.12
CA ALA A 45 9.74 8.24 -2.23
C ALA A 45 11.22 7.83 -2.41
N GLY A 46 12.14 8.80 -2.38
CA GLY A 46 13.58 8.54 -2.45
C GLY A 46 14.09 7.67 -1.30
N ALA A 47 13.61 7.91 -0.06
CA ALA A 47 13.94 7.11 1.10
C ALA A 47 13.45 5.66 0.96
N CYS A 48 12.21 5.45 0.50
CA CYS A 48 11.66 4.12 0.24
C CYS A 48 12.42 3.39 -0.89
N ALA A 49 12.82 4.11 -1.95
CA ALA A 49 13.62 3.57 -3.05
C ALA A 49 15.03 3.15 -2.58
N GLY A 50 15.67 3.95 -1.71
CA GLY A 50 16.95 3.59 -1.09
C GLY A 50 16.84 2.40 -0.13
N PHE A 51 15.75 2.33 0.64
CA PHE A 51 15.44 1.21 1.51
C PHE A 51 15.24 -0.09 0.73
N LEU A 52 14.57 -0.04 -0.43
CA LEU A 52 14.36 -1.19 -1.32
C LEU A 52 15.64 -1.90 -1.74
N LEU A 53 16.77 -1.19 -1.85
CA LEU A 53 18.06 -1.82 -2.15
C LEU A 53 18.46 -2.86 -1.08
N HIS A 54 18.00 -2.67 0.15
CA HIS A 54 18.26 -3.54 1.30
C HIS A 54 17.09 -4.48 1.61
N ASN A 55 15.88 -4.14 1.17
CA ASN A 55 14.64 -4.89 1.46
C ASN A 55 14.13 -5.74 0.28
N ARG A 56 14.76 -5.66 -0.90
CA ARG A 56 14.45 -6.56 -2.02
C ARG A 56 14.76 -8.02 -1.68
N TYR A 57 14.01 -8.95 -2.28
CA TYR A 57 14.19 -10.39 -2.07
C TYR A 57 15.64 -10.86 -2.39
N ARG A 58 16.36 -11.53 -1.48
CA ARG A 58 16.07 -11.78 -0.04
C ARG A 58 16.45 -10.55 0.80
N ALA A 59 15.53 -10.09 1.66
CA ALA A 59 15.74 -8.89 2.46
C ALA A 59 16.87 -9.05 3.49
N SER A 60 17.66 -7.98 3.62
CA SER A 60 18.68 -7.81 4.67
C SER A 60 18.18 -6.96 5.83
N ILE A 61 17.25 -6.04 5.57
CA ILE A 61 16.64 -5.15 6.56
C ILE A 61 15.12 -5.18 6.36
N PHE A 62 14.38 -5.32 7.45
CA PHE A 62 12.93 -5.28 7.49
C PHE A 62 12.43 -3.90 7.90
N MET A 63 11.27 -3.50 7.36
CA MET A 63 10.68 -2.18 7.63
C MET A 63 10.10 -2.13 9.05
N GLY A 64 9.28 -3.11 9.41
CA GLY A 64 8.67 -3.23 10.72
C GLY A 64 7.62 -2.13 10.99
N ASP A 65 6.94 -2.26 12.13
CA ASP A 65 5.83 -1.36 12.49
C ASP A 65 6.25 0.12 12.50
N THR A 66 7.48 0.42 12.91
CA THR A 66 7.99 1.80 12.95
C THR A 66 7.98 2.44 11.57
N GLY A 67 8.50 1.75 10.55
CA GLY A 67 8.51 2.27 9.19
C GLY A 67 7.11 2.26 8.58
N ALA A 68 6.38 1.15 8.68
CA ALA A 68 5.08 0.99 8.02
C ALA A 68 4.04 1.99 8.54
N LEU A 69 3.96 2.20 9.85
CA LEU A 69 3.05 3.18 10.45
C LEU A 69 3.45 4.62 10.09
N ALA A 70 4.75 4.92 10.08
CA ALA A 70 5.26 6.24 9.68
C ALA A 70 4.93 6.56 8.23
N LEU A 71 5.13 5.63 7.29
CA LEU A 71 4.78 5.83 5.88
C LEU A 71 3.29 6.07 5.69
N GLY A 72 2.45 5.29 6.38
CA GLY A 72 1.00 5.43 6.22
C GLY A 72 0.47 6.69 6.91
N GLY A 73 1.10 7.14 8.00
CA GLY A 73 0.85 8.44 8.61
C GLY A 73 1.23 9.59 7.68
N ALA A 74 2.40 9.52 7.05
CA ALA A 74 2.88 10.53 6.11
C ALA A 74 2.00 10.66 4.85
N LEU A 75 1.58 9.55 4.24
CA LEU A 75 0.63 9.60 3.11
C LEU A 75 -0.73 10.18 3.53
N ALA A 76 -1.23 9.79 4.70
CA ALA A 76 -2.50 10.31 5.21
C ALA A 76 -2.41 11.81 5.55
N SER A 77 -1.30 12.29 6.12
CA SER A 77 -1.10 13.70 6.44
C SER A 77 -1.00 14.55 5.17
N MET A 78 -0.30 14.07 4.13
CA MET A 78 -0.24 14.75 2.84
C MET A 78 -1.65 15.02 2.27
N ALA A 79 -2.52 14.01 2.27
CA ALA A 79 -3.89 14.15 1.79
C ALA A 79 -4.74 15.03 2.71
N ALA A 80 -4.59 14.90 4.03
CA ALA A 80 -5.35 15.69 5.00
C ALA A 80 -5.03 17.19 4.90
N CYS A 81 -3.77 17.56 4.67
CA CYS A 81 -3.35 18.95 4.51
C CYS A 81 -3.80 19.58 3.19
N THR A 82 -4.04 18.78 2.14
CA THR A 82 -4.31 19.26 0.78
C THR A 82 -5.73 19.02 0.31
N GLY A 83 -6.51 18.22 1.05
CA GLY A 83 -7.83 17.75 0.64
C GLY A 83 -7.79 16.64 -0.43
N MET A 84 -6.62 16.15 -0.82
CA MET A 84 -6.42 15.21 -1.94
C MET A 84 -6.68 13.75 -1.54
N PHE A 85 -7.89 13.46 -1.07
CA PHE A 85 -8.28 12.12 -0.63
C PHE A 85 -8.43 11.12 -1.80
N PHE A 86 -8.98 11.54 -2.94
CA PHE A 86 -9.13 10.65 -4.09
C PHE A 86 -7.78 10.18 -4.68
N PRO A 87 -6.81 11.08 -4.96
CA PRO A 87 -5.47 10.65 -5.35
C PRO A 87 -4.79 9.76 -4.32
N LEU A 88 -5.01 10.00 -3.03
CA LEU A 88 -4.49 9.14 -1.96
C LEU A 88 -5.04 7.71 -2.07
N PHE A 89 -6.36 7.54 -2.18
CA PHE A 89 -6.97 6.21 -2.28
C PHE A 89 -6.55 5.48 -3.55
N ILE A 90 -6.42 6.18 -4.68
CA ILE A 90 -5.97 5.58 -5.94
C ILE A 90 -4.49 5.18 -5.83
N SER A 91 -3.60 6.10 -5.46
CA SER A 91 -2.16 5.85 -5.37
C SER A 91 -1.81 4.72 -4.38
N SER A 92 -2.57 4.62 -3.30
CA SER A 92 -2.42 3.62 -2.24
C SER A 92 -3.30 2.39 -2.45
N GLY A 93 -3.79 2.15 -3.66
CA GLY A 93 -4.76 1.10 -3.96
C GLY A 93 -4.33 -0.29 -3.49
N VAL A 94 -3.05 -0.65 -3.57
CA VAL A 94 -2.54 -1.93 -3.03
C VAL A 94 -2.77 -2.03 -1.52
N PHE A 95 -2.40 -1.00 -0.75
CA PHE A 95 -2.61 -0.96 0.70
C PHE A 95 -4.08 -1.04 1.09
N VAL A 96 -4.93 -0.39 0.29
CA VAL A 96 -6.39 -0.41 0.47
C VAL A 96 -6.93 -1.82 0.19
N LEU A 97 -6.52 -2.46 -0.90
CA LEU A 97 -6.94 -3.83 -1.24
C LEU A 97 -6.50 -4.85 -0.19
N GLU A 98 -5.27 -4.73 0.31
CA GLU A 98 -4.76 -5.59 1.37
C GLU A 98 -5.57 -5.44 2.66
N ALA A 99 -5.82 -4.20 3.09
CA ALA A 99 -6.65 -3.93 4.26
C ALA A 99 -8.10 -4.42 4.08
N LEU A 100 -8.70 -4.18 2.91
CA LEU A 100 -10.05 -4.64 2.58
C LEU A 100 -10.15 -6.16 2.61
N SER A 101 -9.13 -6.87 2.13
CA SER A 101 -9.11 -8.33 2.16
C SER A 101 -9.17 -8.89 3.58
N VAL A 102 -8.48 -8.27 4.53
CA VAL A 102 -8.51 -8.65 5.95
C VAL A 102 -9.88 -8.35 6.55
N ILE A 103 -10.45 -7.17 6.25
CA ILE A 103 -11.78 -6.79 6.72
C ILE A 103 -12.83 -7.78 6.21
N LEU A 104 -12.80 -8.13 4.92
CA LEU A 104 -13.70 -9.10 4.31
C LEU A 104 -13.52 -10.49 4.92
N GLN A 105 -12.28 -10.96 5.08
CA GLN A 105 -11.98 -12.26 5.66
C GLN A 105 -12.50 -12.38 7.10
N VAL A 106 -12.23 -11.38 7.95
CA VAL A 106 -12.67 -11.38 9.35
C VAL A 106 -14.18 -11.24 9.46
N SER A 107 -14.79 -10.38 8.65
CA SER A 107 -16.24 -10.21 8.59
C SER A 107 -16.93 -11.50 8.16
N PHE A 108 -16.45 -12.15 7.09
CA PHE A 108 -17.00 -13.40 6.59
C PHE A 108 -16.86 -14.56 7.59
N PHE A 109 -15.69 -14.69 8.22
CA PHE A 109 -15.45 -15.73 9.24
C PHE A 109 -16.35 -15.55 10.47
N LYS A 110 -16.54 -14.31 10.94
CA LYS A 110 -17.47 -14.02 12.06
C LYS A 110 -18.91 -14.31 11.69
N THR A 111 -19.33 -13.90 10.49
CA THR A 111 -20.69 -14.07 10.00
C THR A 111 -21.03 -15.55 9.83
N THR A 112 -20.18 -16.32 9.16
CA THR A 112 -20.39 -17.77 8.97
C THR A 112 -20.35 -18.53 10.29
N LYS A 113 -19.45 -18.18 11.22
CA LYS A 113 -19.44 -18.77 12.56
C LYS A 113 -20.74 -18.51 13.33
N HIS A 114 -21.31 -17.31 13.21
CA HIS A 114 -22.56 -16.96 13.86
C HIS A 114 -23.78 -17.68 13.26
N PHE A 115 -23.85 -17.80 11.93
CA PHE A 115 -25.01 -18.39 11.24
C PHE A 115 -24.94 -19.92 11.09
N LEU A 116 -23.76 -20.48 10.81
CA LEU A 116 -23.57 -21.91 10.53
C LEU A 116 -22.90 -22.68 11.68
N GLY A 117 -22.52 -22.02 12.77
CA GLY A 117 -21.81 -22.63 13.90
C GLY A 117 -20.33 -22.97 13.63
N SER A 118 -19.90 -22.96 12.36
CA SER A 118 -18.51 -23.17 11.93
C SER A 118 -18.02 -21.98 11.10
N GLY A 119 -16.78 -21.54 11.37
CA GLY A 119 -16.18 -20.41 10.67
C GLY A 119 -15.58 -20.84 9.34
N HIS A 120 -16.11 -20.33 8.24
CA HIS A 120 -15.56 -20.51 6.91
C HIS A 120 -14.66 -19.33 6.53
N ARG A 121 -13.62 -19.60 5.74
CA ARG A 121 -12.67 -18.59 5.25
C ARG A 121 -12.95 -18.28 3.78
N LEU A 122 -12.94 -17.00 3.41
CA LEU A 122 -13.14 -16.55 2.03
C LEU A 122 -11.86 -16.76 1.21
N PHE A 123 -10.73 -16.26 1.71
CA PHE A 123 -9.38 -16.49 1.18
C PHE A 123 -8.69 -17.61 1.97
N ARG A 124 -7.69 -18.26 1.37
CA ARG A 124 -6.88 -19.29 2.08
C ARG A 124 -6.20 -18.69 3.32
N MET A 125 -5.69 -17.46 3.17
CA MET A 125 -5.14 -16.62 4.23
C MET A 125 -5.36 -15.15 3.82
N ALA A 126 -5.53 -14.27 4.80
CA ALA A 126 -5.49 -12.83 4.56
C ALA A 126 -4.23 -12.29 5.26
N PRO A 127 -3.53 -11.29 4.68
CA PRO A 127 -3.92 -10.48 3.51
C PRO A 127 -3.77 -11.18 2.14
N LEU A 128 -4.07 -10.50 1.02
CA LEU A 128 -4.12 -11.08 -0.33
C LEU A 128 -2.80 -11.65 -0.79
N HIS A 129 -1.67 -11.02 -0.48
CA HIS A 129 -0.37 -11.57 -0.88
C HIS A 129 -0.13 -12.97 -0.30
N HIS A 130 -0.50 -13.24 0.97
CA HIS A 130 -0.40 -14.59 1.54
C HIS A 130 -1.40 -15.57 0.90
N HIS A 131 -2.58 -15.09 0.46
CA HIS A 131 -3.47 -15.92 -0.34
C HIS A 131 -2.79 -16.40 -1.63
N LEU A 132 -2.09 -15.50 -2.32
CA LEU A 132 -1.37 -15.80 -3.57
C LEU A 132 -0.17 -16.73 -3.35
N GLU A 133 0.57 -16.55 -2.26
CA GLU A 133 1.66 -17.48 -1.87
C GLU A 133 1.13 -18.90 -1.63
N LEU A 134 0.03 -19.04 -0.88
CA LEU A 134 -0.62 -20.33 -0.64
C LEU A 134 -1.26 -20.94 -1.90
N CYS A 135 -1.45 -20.15 -2.96
CA CYS A 135 -1.83 -20.63 -4.28
C CYS A 135 -0.63 -21.12 -5.11
N GLY A 136 0.59 -21.04 -4.56
CA GLY A 136 1.83 -21.51 -5.20
C GLY A 136 2.57 -20.44 -6.01
N VAL A 137 2.15 -19.17 -5.95
CA VAL A 137 2.83 -18.07 -6.64
C VAL A 137 4.08 -17.69 -5.86
N LYS A 138 5.22 -17.54 -6.55
CA LYS A 138 6.48 -17.14 -5.91
C LYS A 138 6.42 -15.67 -5.49
N GLU A 139 6.93 -15.38 -4.29
CA GLU A 139 6.98 -14.04 -3.71
C GLU A 139 7.50 -12.94 -4.66
N PRO A 140 8.65 -13.09 -5.36
CA PRO A 140 9.12 -12.05 -6.29
C PRO A 140 8.14 -11.74 -7.44
N VAL A 141 7.32 -12.72 -7.85
CA VAL A 141 6.31 -12.54 -8.91
C VAL A 141 5.11 -11.77 -8.37
N ILE A 142 4.71 -12.01 -7.12
CA ILE A 142 3.66 -11.26 -6.43
C ILE A 142 4.08 -9.79 -6.30
N VAL A 143 5.31 -9.56 -5.83
CA VAL A 143 5.88 -8.20 -5.67
C VAL A 143 5.98 -7.48 -7.01
N ALA A 144 6.48 -8.15 -8.06
CA ALA A 144 6.54 -7.56 -9.40
C ALA A 144 5.14 -7.20 -9.95
N GLY A 145 4.15 -8.08 -9.77
CA GLY A 145 2.76 -7.82 -10.14
C GLY A 145 2.17 -6.62 -9.39
N ALA A 146 2.44 -6.52 -8.08
CA ALA A 146 2.04 -5.37 -7.28
C ALA A 146 2.68 -4.06 -7.78
N TYR A 147 3.95 -4.08 -8.21
CA TYR A 147 4.59 -2.88 -8.77
C TYR A 147 3.98 -2.44 -10.09
N VAL A 148 3.68 -3.38 -11.00
CA VAL A 148 2.99 -3.06 -12.26
C VAL A 148 1.64 -2.43 -11.97
N PHE A 149 0.86 -3.02 -11.05
CA PHE A 149 -0.43 -2.48 -10.66
C PHE A 149 -0.31 -1.10 -9.99
N SER A 150 0.59 -0.96 -9.02
CA SER A 150 0.89 0.32 -8.36
C SER A 150 1.39 1.39 -9.33
N SER A 151 2.12 1.05 -10.40
CA SER A 151 2.58 2.03 -11.39
C SER A 151 1.41 2.62 -12.18
N ILE A 152 0.45 1.76 -12.58
CA ILE A 152 -0.77 2.21 -13.27
C ILE A 152 -1.60 3.10 -12.36
N LEU A 153 -1.76 2.70 -11.09
CA LEU A 153 -2.46 3.49 -10.08
C LEU A 153 -1.75 4.82 -9.81
N ALA A 154 -0.43 4.84 -9.75
CA ALA A 154 0.36 6.04 -9.52
C ALA A 154 0.18 7.07 -10.65
N LEU A 155 0.22 6.62 -11.91
CA LEU A 155 -0.05 7.48 -13.07
C LEU A 155 -1.48 8.03 -13.03
N THR A 156 -2.44 7.18 -12.72
CA THR A 156 -3.85 7.57 -12.63
C THR A 156 -4.08 8.58 -11.50
N ALA A 157 -3.50 8.34 -10.33
CA ALA A 157 -3.60 9.23 -9.17
C ALA A 157 -2.93 10.59 -9.42
N GLY A 158 -1.75 10.60 -10.06
CA GLY A 158 -1.07 11.83 -10.45
C GLY A 158 -1.90 12.64 -11.43
N TYR A 159 -2.47 12.00 -12.46
CA TYR A 159 -3.36 12.65 -13.42
C TYR A 159 -4.61 13.23 -12.75
N VAL A 160 -5.34 12.40 -11.98
CA VAL A 160 -6.52 12.85 -11.23
C VAL A 160 -6.18 14.01 -10.32
N GLY A 161 -5.03 13.93 -9.64
CA GLY A 161 -4.55 14.99 -8.76
C GLY A 161 -4.35 16.31 -9.49
N LEU A 162 -3.64 16.31 -10.60
CA LEU A 162 -3.40 17.51 -11.40
C LEU A 162 -4.69 18.12 -11.97
N THR A 163 -5.71 17.30 -12.27
CA THR A 163 -7.01 17.78 -12.76
C THR A 163 -7.97 18.24 -11.67
N SER A 164 -7.68 17.95 -10.39
CA SER A 164 -8.56 18.26 -9.27
C SER A 164 -8.27 19.63 -8.62
N VAL A 165 -7.31 20.39 -9.17
CA VAL A 165 -6.90 21.72 -8.71
C VAL A 165 -7.46 22.78 -9.64
#